data_AF-A0A317PP99-F1
#
_entry.id   AF-A0A317PP99-F1
#
_cell.length_a   1.000
_cell.length_b   1.000
_cell.length_c   1.000
_cell.angle_alpha   90.00
_cell.angle_beta   90.00
_cell.angle_gamma   90.00
#
_symmetry.space_group_name_H-M   'P 1'
#
loop_
_entity.id
_entity.type
_entity.pdbx_description
1 polymer ?
#
loop_
_entity_poly.entity_id
_entity_poly.type
_entity_poly.pdbx_seq_one_letter_code
_entity_poly.pdbx_strand_id
1 'polypeptide(L)'
;MATPGTATITGIAMTERSPLDWHSAPLEPSTRIDAAYRNTQNVRRFFTREIGEHFRFDRPFMAWMKSHRGSTLAEAAEQWRRHRQDDSQGSAENDA
;
A
#
# COMPACT_ATOMS: atom_id res chain seq x y z
N MET A 1 9.03 33.96 0.09
CA MET A 1 9.41 32.85 0.99
C MET A 1 8.20 31.91 1.01
N ALA A 2 8.39 30.68 0.50
CA ALA A 2 7.37 29.63 0.28
C ALA A 2 6.16 29.99 -0.61
N THR A 3 6.36 29.95 -1.92
CA THR A 3 5.27 29.78 -2.91
C THR A 3 4.68 28.36 -2.78
N PRO A 4 3.36 28.18 -2.96
CA PRO A 4 2.72 26.86 -2.89
C PRO A 4 3.17 25.99 -4.07
N GLY A 5 3.71 24.81 -3.75
CA GLY A 5 4.03 23.79 -4.74
C GLY A 5 2.75 23.31 -5.43
N THR A 6 2.62 23.66 -6.69
CA THR A 6 1.59 23.20 -7.62
C THR A 6 1.58 21.67 -7.68
N ALA A 7 0.58 21.04 -7.06
CA ALA A 7 0.28 19.63 -7.28
C ALA A 7 -0.50 19.50 -8.60
N THR A 8 0.22 19.34 -9.70
CA THR A 8 -0.34 18.87 -10.96
C THR A 8 0.26 17.52 -11.27
N ILE A 9 -0.51 16.44 -11.08
CA ILE A 9 -0.49 15.34 -12.05
C ILE A 9 -1.93 14.88 -12.26
N THR A 10 -2.55 15.45 -13.29
CA THR A 10 -3.32 14.78 -14.34
C THR A 10 -4.11 13.54 -13.90
N GLY A 11 -5.41 13.74 -13.65
CA GLY A 11 -6.39 12.70 -13.89
C GLY A 11 -6.43 12.35 -15.39
N ILE A 12 -6.05 11.11 -15.71
CA ILE A 12 -6.34 10.48 -17.00
C ILE A 12 -7.21 9.26 -16.75
N ALA A 13 -8.47 9.43 -17.15
CA ALA A 13 -9.43 8.48 -17.68
C ALA A 13 -9.41 7.04 -17.14
N MET A 14 -10.54 6.69 -16.52
CA MET A 14 -11.17 5.38 -16.68
C MET A 14 -10.97 4.88 -18.11
N THR A 15 -10.23 3.79 -18.27
CA THR A 15 -10.25 3.05 -19.51
C THR A 15 -10.20 1.59 -19.12
N GLU A 16 -11.15 0.86 -19.68
CA GLU A 16 -11.42 -0.55 -19.43
C GLU A 16 -10.15 -1.34 -19.79
N ARG A 17 -9.43 -1.89 -18.80
CA ARG A 17 -8.10 -2.46 -19.02
C ARG A 17 -7.93 -3.78 -18.29
N SER A 18 -7.35 -4.72 -19.04
CA SER A 18 -6.78 -5.99 -18.59
C SER A 18 -6.26 -5.92 -17.15
N PRO A 19 -6.42 -7.00 -16.35
CA PRO A 19 -5.96 -7.03 -14.97
C PRO A 19 -4.52 -6.54 -14.87
N LEU A 20 -4.26 -5.63 -13.93
CA LEU A 20 -2.91 -5.11 -13.67
C LEU A 20 -1.98 -6.30 -13.43
N ASP A 21 -0.84 -6.34 -14.11
CA ASP A 21 0.16 -7.36 -13.85
C ASP A 21 0.88 -7.05 -12.54
N TRP A 22 0.31 -7.52 -11.44
CA TRP A 22 0.87 -7.36 -10.10
C TRP A 22 2.28 -7.96 -9.96
N HIS A 23 2.77 -8.80 -10.88
CA HIS A 23 4.10 -9.41 -10.82
C HIS A 23 5.21 -8.48 -11.34
N SER A 24 4.93 -7.67 -12.35
CA SER A 24 5.97 -6.88 -13.04
C SER A 24 5.57 -5.46 -13.41
N ALA A 25 4.30 -5.09 -13.25
CA ALA A 25 3.87 -3.73 -13.52
C ALA A 25 4.53 -2.73 -12.55
N PRO A 26 4.85 -1.51 -13.01
CA PRO A 26 5.28 -0.43 -12.13
C PRO A 26 4.15 -0.09 -11.15
N LEU A 27 4.40 -0.28 -9.86
CA LEU A 27 3.46 0.08 -8.79
C LEU A 27 3.76 1.50 -8.33
N GLU A 28 2.73 2.34 -8.36
CA GLU A 28 2.76 3.72 -7.91
C GLU A 28 1.84 3.89 -6.69
N PRO A 29 2.08 4.90 -5.84
CA PRO A 29 1.19 5.18 -4.70
C PRO A 29 -0.26 5.43 -5.11
N SER A 30 -0.49 5.93 -6.33
CA SER A 30 -1.80 6.16 -6.95
C SER A 30 -2.45 4.90 -7.55
N THR A 31 -1.72 3.77 -7.63
CA THR A 31 -2.26 2.51 -8.14
C THR A 31 -3.39 2.02 -7.24
N ARG A 32 -4.56 1.74 -7.83
CA ARG A 32 -5.73 1.22 -7.11
C ARG A 32 -5.61 -0.28 -6.87
N ILE A 33 -5.97 -0.70 -5.67
CA ILE A 33 -6.13 -2.10 -5.29
C ILE A 33 -7.43 -2.60 -5.89
N ASP A 34 -7.32 -3.45 -6.91
CA ASP A 34 -8.44 -4.08 -7.59
C ASP A 34 -8.76 -5.48 -7.01
N ALA A 35 -9.79 -6.13 -7.55
CA ALA A 35 -10.15 -7.50 -7.14
C ALA A 35 -9.10 -8.55 -7.58
N ALA A 36 -8.22 -8.21 -8.53
CA ALA A 36 -7.13 -9.06 -9.00
C ALA A 36 -5.87 -8.93 -8.15
N TYR A 37 -5.89 -8.12 -7.07
CA TYR A 37 -4.79 -7.94 -6.15
C TYR A 37 -4.18 -9.27 -5.69
N ARG A 38 -2.85 -9.33 -5.72
CA ARG A 38 -2.04 -10.46 -5.25
C ARG A 38 -0.88 -9.91 -4.44
N ASN A 39 -0.58 -10.59 -3.31
CA ASN A 39 0.63 -10.35 -2.53
C ASN A 39 1.86 -10.90 -3.27
N THR A 40 2.23 -10.26 -4.38
CA THR A 40 3.42 -10.63 -5.15
C THR A 40 4.67 -10.02 -4.54
N GLN A 41 5.84 -10.48 -5.01
CA GLN A 41 7.12 -9.92 -4.58
C GLN A 41 7.28 -8.44 -5.00
N ASN A 42 6.68 -8.04 -6.13
CA ASN A 42 6.67 -6.65 -6.59
C ASN A 42 5.89 -5.75 -5.63
N VAL A 43 4.72 -6.18 -5.19
CA VAL A 43 3.91 -5.48 -4.18
C VAL A 43 4.67 -5.36 -2.85
N ARG A 44 5.33 -6.44 -2.41
CA ARG A 44 6.18 -6.39 -1.22
C ARG A 44 7.30 -5.35 -1.36
N ARG A 45 8.00 -5.35 -2.50
CA ARG A 45 9.09 -4.41 -2.78
C ARG A 45 8.61 -2.96 -2.77
N PHE A 46 7.44 -2.71 -3.36
CA PHE A 46 6.79 -1.40 -3.31
C PHE A 46 6.57 -0.96 -1.85
N PHE A 47 5.87 -1.76 -1.05
CA PHE A 47 5.59 -1.39 0.33
C PHE A 47 6.85 -1.28 1.18
N THR A 48 7.83 -2.17 1.02
CA THR A 48 9.13 -2.06 1.68
C THR A 48 9.89 -0.78 1.30
N ARG A 49 9.78 -0.31 0.05
CA ARG A 49 10.37 0.97 -0.37
C ARG A 49 9.65 2.18 0.24
N GLU A 50 8.31 2.14 0.26
CA GLU A 50 7.49 3.26 0.76
C GLU A 50 7.48 3.37 2.30
N ILE A 51 7.52 2.23 2.99
CA ILE A 51 7.35 2.14 4.44
C ILE A 51 8.67 1.87 5.15
N GLY A 52 9.56 1.08 4.53
CA GLY A 52 10.81 0.60 5.10
C GLY A 52 10.84 -0.92 5.31
N GLU A 53 12.01 -1.43 5.72
CA GLU A 53 12.27 -2.87 5.91
C GLU A 53 11.44 -3.52 7.01
N HIS A 54 10.86 -2.73 7.91
CA HIS A 54 9.93 -3.21 8.92
C HIS A 54 8.56 -3.63 8.35
N PHE A 55 8.30 -3.37 7.06
CA PHE A 55 7.06 -3.74 6.42
C PHE A 55 6.85 -5.26 6.41
N ARG A 56 5.69 -5.67 6.94
CA ARG A 56 5.23 -7.06 6.93
C ARG A 56 3.75 -7.11 6.55
N PHE A 57 3.36 -8.11 5.77
CA PHE A 57 1.95 -8.40 5.54
C PHE A 57 1.37 -9.05 6.80
N ASP A 58 0.79 -8.24 7.67
CA ASP A 58 0.11 -8.68 8.88
C ASP A 58 -1.37 -9.00 8.61
N ARG A 59 -1.98 -9.71 9.57
CA ARG A 59 -3.39 -10.13 9.51
C ARG A 59 -4.35 -8.94 9.43
N PRO A 60 -4.26 -7.89 10.28
CA PRO A 60 -5.17 -6.75 10.18
C PRO A 60 -5.03 -6.00 8.87
N PHE A 61 -3.80 -5.83 8.35
CA PHE A 61 -3.57 -5.24 7.04
C PHE A 61 -4.20 -6.05 5.90
N MET A 62 -4.05 -7.38 5.91
CA MET A 62 -4.72 -8.24 4.92
C MET A 62 -6.25 -8.20 5.03
N ALA A 63 -6.80 -8.11 6.25
CA ALA A 63 -8.24 -7.96 6.44
C ALA A 63 -8.73 -6.60 5.91
N TRP A 64 -7.98 -5.53 6.17
CA TRP A 64 -8.30 -4.20 5.68
C TRP A 64 -8.33 -4.14 4.15
N MET A 65 -7.32 -4.71 3.48
CA MET A 65 -7.27 -4.73 2.00
C MET A 65 -8.43 -5.53 1.37
N LYS A 66 -8.95 -6.55 2.06
CA LYS A 66 -10.14 -7.29 1.61
C LYS A 66 -11.42 -6.44 1.71
N SER A 67 -11.52 -5.62 2.75
CA SER A 67 -12.67 -4.74 3.00
C SER A 67 -12.63 -3.47 2.16
N HIS A 68 -11.43 -2.96 1.84
CA HIS A 68 -11.23 -1.67 1.16
C HIS A 68 -10.72 -1.86 -0.27
N ARG A 69 -11.51 -2.58 -1.08
CA ARG A 69 -11.23 -2.73 -2.52
C ARG A 69 -11.62 -1.44 -3.24
N GLY A 70 -10.66 -0.81 -3.92
CA GLY A 70 -10.80 0.52 -4.52
C GLY A 70 -9.87 1.57 -3.90
N SER A 71 -9.29 1.30 -2.73
CA SER A 71 -8.23 2.15 -2.16
C SER A 71 -6.93 2.05 -2.94
N THR A 72 -6.12 3.09 -2.83
CA THR A 72 -4.80 3.18 -3.45
C THR A 72 -3.72 2.51 -2.61
N LEU A 73 -2.59 2.16 -3.22
CA LEU A 73 -1.43 1.64 -2.50
C LEU A 73 -0.89 2.62 -1.46
N ALA A 74 -1.00 3.94 -1.70
CA ALA A 74 -0.67 4.97 -0.71
C ALA A 74 -1.54 4.88 0.55
N GLU A 75 -2.86 4.78 0.38
CA GLU A 75 -3.81 4.63 1.49
C GLU A 75 -3.56 3.33 2.26
N ALA A 76 -3.22 2.25 1.56
CA ALA A 76 -2.84 0.99 2.19
C ALA A 76 -1.56 1.16 3.03
N ALA A 77 -0.55 1.85 2.51
CA ALA A 77 0.68 2.11 3.24
C ALA A 77 0.45 2.97 4.49
N GLU A 78 -0.40 3.99 4.37
CA GLU A 78 -0.81 4.82 5.51
C GLU A 78 -1.57 3.98 6.55
N GLN A 79 -2.51 3.15 6.12
CA GLN A 79 -3.27 2.29 7.01
C GLN A 79 -2.37 1.30 7.76
N TRP A 80 -1.34 0.75 7.09
CA TRP A 80 -0.36 -0.10 7.75
C TRP A 80 0.40 0.64 8.85
N ARG A 81 0.84 1.87 8.57
CA ARG A 81 1.52 2.72 9.58
C ARG A 81 0.61 3.00 10.78
N ARG A 82 -0.68 3.25 10.54
CA ARG A 82 -1.68 3.45 11.61
C ARG A 82 -1.83 2.21 12.50
N HIS A 83 -1.94 1.02 11.91
CA HIS A 83 -2.04 -0.23 12.69
C HIS A 83 -0.79 -0.52 13.53
N ARG A 84 0.40 -0.13 13.08
CA ARG A 84 1.63 -0.34 13.86
C ARG A 84 1.82 0.60 15.03
N GLN A 85 1.22 1.78 14.99
CA GLN A 85 1.22 2.65 16.17
C GLN A 85 0.43 1.97 17.31
N ASP A 86 -0.64 1.26 16.96
CA ASP A 86 -1.45 0.43 17.86
C ASP A 86 -0.70 -0.84 18.33
N ASP A 87 -0.02 -1.56 17.41
CA ASP A 87 0.73 -2.80 17.69
C ASP A 87 2.06 -2.57 18.44
N SER A 88 2.57 -1.34 18.51
CA SER A 88 3.80 -1.01 19.27
C SER A 88 3.67 -1.23 20.79
N GLN A 89 2.48 -1.58 21.27
CA GLN A 89 2.23 -2.06 22.63
C GLN A 89 2.37 -3.60 22.78
N GLY A 90 2.68 -4.37 21.73
CA GLY A 90 2.58 -5.84 21.74
C GLY A 90 3.78 -6.65 21.25
N SER A 91 4.93 -6.05 20.94
CA SER A 91 6.13 -6.79 20.48
C SER A 91 7.33 -6.58 21.41
N ALA A 92 7.15 -6.88 22.69
CA ALA A 92 8.24 -7.06 23.65
C ALA A 92 7.99 -8.30 24.52
N GLU A 93 7.53 -9.41 23.94
CA GLU A 93 7.56 -10.71 24.63
C GLU A 93 7.47 -11.85 23.60
N ASN A 94 8.61 -12.29 23.08
CA ASN A 94 8.86 -13.68 22.71
C ASN A 94 10.34 -13.83 22.30
N ASP A 95 11.21 -13.94 23.29
CA ASP A 95 12.49 -14.63 23.15
C ASP A 95 12.49 -15.71 24.24
N ALA A 96 12.54 -16.96 23.80
CA ALA A 96 12.37 -18.16 24.62
C ALA A 96 13.67 -18.56 25.33
#